data_AF-A0A6M1NRF6-F1
#
_entry.id   AF-A0A6M1NRF6-F1
#
_cell.length_a   1.000
_cell.length_b   1.000
_cell.length_c   1.000
_cell.angle_alpha   90.00
_cell.angle_beta   90.00
_cell.angle_gamma   90.00
#
_symmetry.space_group_name_H-M   'P 1'
#
loop_
_entity.id
_entity.type
_entity.pdbx_description
1 polymer ?
#
loop_
_entity_poly.entity_id
_entity_poly.type
_entity_poly.pdbx_seq_one_letter_code
_entity_poly.pdbx_strand_id
1 'polypeptide(L)'
;MKTCSKFFIGIDISKPYFDASLLCVIDQQKQQIQTLRFENSIQGLKEFHKWLKKHKVTMNENTLLVIENTGIYHRLLWAFCCEKNLPIHIGNAAHIKWSFGIARGKSDRVDSIRLCQYAYRNAEELKSSSILDPVLLQIQDLMAYSTIFAVRFKFFRRQNLSLLYRFVFACVKLVLRTRTIAE
;
A
#
# COMPACT_ATOMS: atom_id res chain seq x y z
N MET A 1 -36.47 -14.48 5.24
CA MET A 1 -35.72 -13.98 4.06
C MET A 1 -34.28 -13.73 4.50
N LYS A 2 -33.28 -14.34 3.85
CA LYS A 2 -31.86 -14.06 4.16
C LYS A 2 -31.57 -12.63 3.70
N THR A 3 -31.31 -11.71 4.63
CA THR A 3 -30.78 -10.38 4.32
C THR A 3 -29.42 -10.55 3.66
N CYS A 4 -29.28 -10.16 2.39
CA CYS A 4 -28.01 -10.28 1.68
C CYS A 4 -27.19 -9.02 1.94
N SER A 5 -26.22 -9.12 2.86
CA SER A 5 -25.31 -8.01 3.19
C SER A 5 -24.00 -8.18 2.43
N LYS A 6 -23.66 -7.19 1.59
CA LYS A 6 -22.36 -7.11 0.92
C LYS A 6 -21.53 -5.99 1.55
N PHE A 7 -20.23 -6.24 1.71
CA PHE A 7 -19.31 -5.29 2.31
C PHE A 7 -18.18 -4.95 1.35
N PHE A 8 -17.88 -3.66 1.25
CA PHE A 8 -16.81 -3.15 0.39
C PHE A 8 -15.88 -2.32 1.25
N ILE A 9 -14.59 -2.63 1.21
CA ILE A 9 -13.57 -2.00 2.03
C ILE A 9 -12.51 -1.41 1.10
N GLY A 10 -12.19 -0.14 1.29
CA GLY A 10 -11.05 0.50 0.66
C GLY A 10 -10.03 0.92 1.71
N ILE A 11 -8.76 0.56 1.53
CA ILE A 11 -7.69 0.92 2.47
C ILE A 11 -6.56 1.64 1.74
N ASP A 12 -6.26 2.86 2.18
CA ASP A 12 -5.04 3.56 1.82
C ASP A 12 -3.97 3.34 2.90
N ILE A 13 -2.75 2.98 2.47
CA ILE A 13 -1.70 2.48 3.38
C ILE A 13 -0.45 3.34 3.27
N SER A 14 -0.04 3.87 4.41
CA SER A 14 1.23 4.57 4.58
C SER A 14 2.18 3.76 5.49
N LYS A 15 3.38 4.29 5.71
CA LYS A 15 4.35 3.67 6.61
C LYS A 15 3.82 3.56 8.07
N PRO A 16 3.34 4.63 8.72
CA PRO A 16 2.87 4.55 10.11
C PRO A 16 1.40 4.12 10.26
N TYR A 17 0.55 4.40 9.28
CA TYR A 17 -0.90 4.25 9.42
C TYR A 17 -1.54 3.66 8.17
N PHE A 18 -2.75 3.14 8.32
CA PHE A 18 -3.67 2.91 7.22
C PHE A 18 -5.06 3.47 7.52
N ASP A 19 -5.68 4.06 6.51
CA ASP A 19 -7.04 4.60 6.58
C ASP A 19 -7.98 3.61 5.89
N ALA A 20 -8.96 3.09 6.63
CA ALA A 20 -9.93 2.14 6.11
C ALA A 20 -11.32 2.77 6.01
N SER A 21 -11.95 2.62 4.85
CA SER A 21 -13.33 3.00 4.59
C SER A 21 -14.17 1.77 4.28
N LEU A 22 -15.36 1.69 4.89
CA LEU A 22 -16.29 0.58 4.78
C LEU A 22 -17.64 1.07 4.25
N LEU A 23 -18.11 0.44 3.19
CA LEU A 23 -19.47 0.55 2.67
C LEU A 23 -20.20 -0.78 2.89
N CYS A 24 -21.33 -0.71 3.57
CA CYS A 24 -22.27 -1.82 3.69
C CYS A 24 -23.43 -1.63 2.71
N VAL A 25 -23.85 -2.71 2.06
CA VAL A 25 -25.05 -2.75 1.21
C VAL A 25 -25.96 -3.83 1.77
N ILE A 26 -27.12 -3.43 2.27
CA ILE A 26 -28.14 -4.31 2.86
C ILE A 26 -29.37 -4.20 1.98
N ASP A 27 -29.84 -5.33 1.45
CA ASP A 27 -31.03 -5.38 0.59
C ASP A 27 -30.99 -4.34 -0.55
N GLN A 28 -29.83 -4.27 -1.22
CA GLN A 28 -29.51 -3.34 -2.31
C GLN A 28 -29.43 -1.86 -1.92
N GLN A 29 -29.61 -1.51 -0.64
CA GLN A 29 -29.49 -0.13 -0.16
C GLN A 29 -28.11 0.15 0.43
N LYS A 30 -27.47 1.21 -0.08
CA LYS A 30 -26.16 1.68 0.40
C LYS A 30 -26.31 2.35 1.75
N GLN A 31 -25.51 1.90 2.70
CA GLN A 31 -25.38 2.55 4.00
C GLN A 31 -24.35 3.67 3.95
N GLN A 32 -24.32 4.51 4.99
CA GLN A 32 -23.29 5.54 5.11
C GLN A 32 -21.89 4.92 5.21
N ILE A 33 -20.94 5.45 4.44
CA ILE A 33 -19.53 5.04 4.50
C ILE A 33 -18.96 5.38 5.87
N GLN A 34 -18.40 4.38 6.55
CA GLN A 34 -17.67 4.54 7.80
C GLN A 34 -16.18 4.59 7.51
N THR A 35 -15.45 5.52 8.11
CA THR A 35 -13.99 5.63 7.93
C THR A 35 -13.29 5.67 9.29
N LEU A 36 -12.20 4.93 9.42
CA LEU A 36 -11.36 4.97 10.61
C LEU A 36 -9.89 4.76 10.23
N ARG A 37 -8.98 5.41 10.98
CA ARG A 37 -7.53 5.26 10.84
C ARG A 37 -6.99 4.31 11.89
N PHE A 38 -6.02 3.51 11.50
CA PHE A 38 -5.33 2.54 12.35
C PHE A 38 -3.82 2.65 12.17
N GLU A 39 -3.06 2.16 13.15
CA GLU A 39 -1.62 1.98 13.01
C GLU A 39 -1.29 0.84 12.04
N ASN A 40 -0.25 1.01 11.23
CA ASN A 40 0.31 -0.06 10.41
C ASN A 40 1.21 -0.98 11.26
N SER A 41 0.58 -1.64 12.22
CA SER A 41 1.20 -2.53 13.21
C SER A 41 0.30 -3.73 13.47
N ILE A 42 0.84 -4.77 14.10
CA ILE A 42 0.05 -5.95 14.52
C ILE A 42 -1.08 -5.53 15.47
N GLN A 43 -0.83 -4.54 16.32
CA GLN A 43 -1.84 -4.01 17.24
C GLN A 43 -2.94 -3.25 16.49
N GLY A 44 -2.58 -2.39 15.53
CA GLY A 44 -3.56 -1.70 14.69
C GLY A 44 -4.42 -2.66 13.86
N LEU A 45 -3.87 -3.79 13.40
CA LEU A 45 -4.65 -4.84 12.73
C LEU A 45 -5.63 -5.56 13.67
N LYS A 46 -5.28 -5.76 14.95
CA LYS A 46 -6.22 -6.29 15.95
C LYS A 46 -7.39 -5.31 16.17
N GLU A 47 -7.12 -4.02 16.19
CA GLU A 47 -8.13 -2.98 16.32
C GLU A 47 -9.01 -2.89 15.07
N PHE A 48 -8.41 -2.98 13.89
CA PHE A 48 -9.12 -3.09 12.63
C PHE A 48 -10.06 -4.30 12.61
N HIS A 49 -9.59 -5.47 13.09
CA HIS A 49 -10.43 -6.65 13.19
C HIS A 49 -11.61 -6.46 14.16
N LYS A 50 -11.40 -5.80 15.31
CA LYS A 50 -12.48 -5.42 16.24
C LYS A 50 -13.48 -4.48 15.57
N TRP A 51 -13.00 -3.52 14.78
CA TRP A 51 -13.83 -2.60 14.03
C TRP A 51 -14.67 -3.30 12.97
N LEU A 52 -14.11 -4.26 12.23
CA LEU A 52 -14.86 -5.10 11.28
C LEU A 52 -15.96 -5.91 11.99
N LYS A 53 -15.64 -6.52 13.13
CA LYS A 53 -16.62 -7.26 13.96
C LYS A 53 -17.75 -6.36 14.46
N LYS A 54 -17.44 -5.15 14.92
CA LYS A 54 -18.43 -4.16 15.36
C LYS A 54 -19.44 -3.84 14.24
N HIS A 55 -18.99 -3.80 13.00
CA HIS A 55 -19.83 -3.56 11.82
C HIS A 55 -20.43 -4.83 11.21
N LYS A 56 -20.27 -5.99 11.87
CA LYS A 56 -20.79 -7.29 11.43
C LYS A 56 -20.29 -7.70 10.03
N VAL A 57 -19.08 -7.28 9.66
CA VAL A 57 -18.46 -7.64 8.38
C VAL A 57 -18.18 -9.14 8.36
N THR A 58 -18.63 -9.80 7.31
CA THR A 58 -18.39 -11.23 7.06
C THR A 58 -17.01 -11.46 6.43
N MET A 59 -16.23 -12.44 6.87
CA MET A 59 -14.92 -12.75 6.27
C MET A 59 -15.06 -13.83 5.20
N ASN A 60 -15.83 -13.53 4.14
CA ASN A 60 -16.15 -14.47 3.07
C ASN A 60 -16.38 -13.73 1.75
N GLU A 61 -16.89 -14.44 0.73
CA GLU A 61 -17.13 -13.91 -0.61
C GLU A 61 -18.11 -12.72 -0.69
N ASN A 62 -18.86 -12.43 0.38
CA ASN A 62 -19.70 -11.24 0.45
C ASN A 62 -18.93 -9.97 0.79
N THR A 63 -17.63 -10.08 1.07
CA THR A 63 -16.75 -8.96 1.37
C THR A 63 -15.63 -8.85 0.36
N LEU A 64 -15.38 -7.62 -0.09
CA LEU A 64 -14.28 -7.29 -1.00
C LEU A 64 -13.47 -6.15 -0.41
N LEU A 65 -12.20 -6.40 -0.16
CA LEU A 65 -11.24 -5.40 0.27
C LEU A 65 -10.34 -5.02 -0.91
N VAL A 66 -10.14 -3.72 -1.15
CA VAL A 66 -9.27 -3.20 -2.21
C VAL A 66 -8.22 -2.29 -1.62
N ILE A 67 -6.98 -2.48 -2.07
CA ILE A 67 -5.84 -1.62 -1.78
C ILE A 67 -5.06 -1.27 -3.04
N GLU A 68 -4.31 -0.17 -2.98
CA GLU A 68 -3.24 0.12 -3.93
C GLU A 68 -1.98 -0.70 -3.57
N ASN A 69 -1.20 -1.11 -4.59
CA ASN A 69 0.12 -1.69 -4.36
C ASN A 69 1.10 -0.63 -3.81
N THR A 70 1.23 -0.57 -2.49
CA THR A 70 2.19 0.27 -1.75
C THR A 70 3.51 -0.46 -1.40
N GLY A 71 3.80 -1.59 -2.05
CA GLY A 71 5.02 -2.37 -1.83
C GLY A 71 5.09 -2.98 -0.42
N ILE A 72 6.16 -2.73 0.32
CA ILE A 72 6.39 -3.37 1.62
C ILE A 72 5.34 -3.00 2.68
N TYR A 73 4.69 -1.83 2.54
CA TYR A 73 3.81 -1.31 3.59
C TYR A 73 2.48 -2.05 3.72
N HIS A 74 1.98 -2.69 2.66
CA HIS A 74 0.73 -3.45 2.71
C HIS A 74 0.88 -4.91 3.15
N ARG A 75 2.11 -5.42 3.27
CA ARG A 75 2.36 -6.85 3.54
C ARG A 75 1.74 -7.34 4.85
N LEU A 76 1.75 -6.51 5.89
CA LEU A 76 1.12 -6.84 7.18
C LEU A 76 -0.40 -7.03 7.01
N LEU A 77 -1.06 -6.12 6.28
CA LEU A 77 -2.48 -6.22 5.99
C LEU A 77 -2.79 -7.44 5.12
N TRP A 78 -1.99 -7.69 4.09
CA TRP A 78 -2.15 -8.85 3.22
C TRP A 78 -2.08 -10.16 4.01
N ALA A 79 -1.06 -10.32 4.87
CA ALA A 79 -0.92 -11.51 5.71
C ALA A 79 -2.12 -11.69 6.64
N PHE A 80 -2.62 -10.60 7.24
CA PHE A 80 -3.84 -10.61 8.04
C PHE A 80 -5.07 -11.05 7.23
N CYS A 81 -5.23 -10.55 6.01
CA CYS A 81 -6.35 -10.92 5.13
C CYS A 81 -6.30 -12.41 4.78
N CYS A 82 -5.12 -12.95 4.46
CA CYS A 82 -4.93 -14.37 4.21
C CYS A 82 -5.28 -15.22 5.44
N GLU A 83 -4.78 -14.86 6.62
CA GLU A 83 -5.08 -15.58 7.88
C GLU A 83 -6.59 -15.60 8.20
N LYS A 84 -7.30 -14.51 7.87
CA LYS A 84 -8.74 -14.38 8.14
C LYS A 84 -9.63 -14.81 6.98
N ASN A 85 -9.07 -15.31 5.88
CA ASN A 85 -9.81 -15.61 4.64
C ASN A 85 -10.64 -14.41 4.14
N LEU A 86 -10.12 -13.19 4.31
CA LEU A 86 -10.75 -11.96 3.84
C LEU A 86 -10.31 -11.69 2.38
N PRO A 87 -11.24 -11.69 1.40
CA PRO A 87 -10.88 -11.45 0.01
C PRO A 87 -10.27 -10.06 -0.18
N ILE A 88 -9.05 -10.02 -0.72
CA ILE A 88 -8.27 -8.81 -0.96
C ILE A 88 -7.87 -8.72 -2.43
N HIS A 89 -8.08 -7.54 -3.02
CA HIS A 89 -7.56 -7.18 -4.34
C HIS A 89 -6.51 -6.08 -4.19
N ILE A 90 -5.31 -6.34 -4.73
CA ILE A 90 -4.19 -5.40 -4.75
C ILE A 90 -4.07 -4.86 -6.17
N GLY A 91 -4.55 -3.64 -6.40
CA GLY A 91 -4.56 -3.04 -7.73
C GLY A 91 -3.36 -2.14 -8.01
N ASN A 92 -3.12 -1.89 -9.29
CA ASN A 92 -2.11 -0.92 -9.73
C ASN A 92 -2.56 0.51 -9.40
N ALA A 93 -1.70 1.24 -8.69
CA ALA A 93 -1.83 2.64 -8.33
C ALA A 93 -2.34 3.54 -9.46
N ALA A 94 -1.68 3.48 -10.62
CA ALA A 94 -2.00 4.32 -11.75
C ALA A 94 -3.38 3.98 -12.29
N HIS A 95 -3.68 2.70 -12.46
CA HIS A 95 -4.97 2.25 -12.98
C HIS A 95 -6.14 2.67 -12.07
N ILE A 96 -6.01 2.44 -10.76
CA ILE A 96 -7.00 2.84 -9.77
C ILE A 96 -7.21 4.36 -9.78
N LYS A 97 -6.12 5.14 -9.77
CA LYS A 97 -6.20 6.61 -9.75
C LYS A 97 -6.82 7.18 -11.02
N TRP A 98 -6.56 6.60 -12.18
CA TRP A 98 -7.18 7.01 -13.45
C TRP A 98 -8.70 6.74 -13.45
N SER A 99 -9.14 5.68 -12.78
CA SER A 99 -10.58 5.38 -12.65
C SER A 99 -11.36 6.41 -11.82
N PHE A 100 -10.69 7.28 -11.07
CA PHE A 100 -11.33 8.29 -10.21
C PHE A 100 -11.70 9.58 -10.96
N GLY A 101 -11.20 9.79 -12.19
CA GLY A 101 -11.35 11.06 -12.91
C GLY A 101 -10.52 12.20 -12.29
N ILE A 102 -10.95 13.46 -12.47
CA ILE A 102 -10.26 14.64 -11.92
C ILE A 102 -10.47 14.68 -10.39
N ALA A 103 -9.51 14.16 -9.65
CA ALA A 103 -9.52 14.16 -8.20
C ALA A 103 -9.09 15.53 -7.63
N ARG A 104 -10.02 16.26 -7.00
CA ARG A 104 -9.68 17.44 -6.15
C ARG A 104 -9.48 17.00 -4.70
N GLY A 105 -8.43 17.51 -4.06
CA GLY A 105 -8.07 17.20 -2.67
C GLY A 105 -7.35 15.86 -2.51
N LYS A 106 -6.23 15.90 -1.79
CA LYS A 106 -5.41 14.75 -1.41
C LYS A 106 -5.42 14.61 0.11
N SER A 107 -5.97 13.51 0.59
CA SER A 107 -5.93 13.11 1.99
C SER A 107 -6.10 11.60 2.03
N ASP A 108 -5.31 10.92 2.84
CA ASP A 108 -5.35 9.47 3.02
C ASP A 108 -6.79 8.96 3.30
N ARG A 109 -7.58 9.76 4.05
CA ARG A 109 -9.01 9.49 4.30
C ARG A 109 -9.82 9.48 3.00
N VAL A 110 -9.66 10.50 2.16
CA VAL A 110 -10.38 10.61 0.88
C VAL A 110 -9.96 9.50 -0.07
N ASP A 111 -8.67 9.14 -0.08
CA ASP A 111 -8.15 8.07 -0.92
C ASP A 111 -8.70 6.70 -0.50
N SER A 112 -8.82 6.42 0.80
CA SER A 112 -9.51 5.21 1.29
C SER A 112 -10.99 5.15 0.87
N ILE A 113 -11.71 6.28 0.86
CA ILE A 113 -13.11 6.36 0.41
C ILE A 113 -13.20 6.06 -1.08
N ARG A 114 -12.29 6.62 -1.89
CA ARG A 114 -12.25 6.38 -3.34
C ARG A 114 -11.99 4.91 -3.65
N LEU A 115 -11.08 4.27 -2.93
CA LEU A 115 -10.83 2.83 -3.03
C LEU A 115 -12.08 2.01 -2.66
N CYS A 116 -12.78 2.41 -1.60
CA CYS A 116 -14.01 1.73 -1.17
C CYS A 116 -15.12 1.83 -2.23
N GLN A 117 -15.26 3.00 -2.85
CA GLN A 117 -16.21 3.20 -3.95
C GLN A 117 -15.82 2.42 -5.20
N TYR A 118 -14.52 2.33 -5.50
CA TYR A 118 -14.01 1.52 -6.59
C TYR A 118 -14.28 0.03 -6.38
N ALA A 119 -14.09 -0.47 -5.16
CA ALA A 119 -14.44 -1.84 -4.80
C ALA A 119 -15.93 -2.14 -5.05
N TYR A 120 -16.81 -1.19 -4.70
CA TYR A 120 -18.24 -1.32 -4.95
C TYR A 120 -18.58 -1.30 -6.44
N ARG A 121 -18.01 -0.37 -7.22
CA ARG A 121 -18.31 -0.22 -8.65
C ARG A 121 -17.83 -1.41 -9.49
N ASN A 122 -16.68 -1.98 -9.15
CA ASN A 122 -16.04 -3.03 -9.95
C ASN A 122 -16.13 -4.41 -9.27
N ALA A 123 -17.07 -4.59 -8.35
CA ALA A 123 -17.15 -5.78 -7.50
C ALA A 123 -17.18 -7.11 -8.26
N GLU A 124 -17.85 -7.14 -9.42
CA GLU A 124 -17.99 -8.35 -10.24
C GLU A 124 -16.68 -8.70 -10.94
N GLU A 125 -16.03 -7.73 -11.56
CA GLU A 125 -14.74 -7.87 -12.25
C GLU A 125 -13.62 -8.22 -11.27
N LEU A 126 -13.58 -7.58 -10.11
CA LEU A 126 -12.53 -7.81 -9.12
C LEU A 126 -12.63 -9.19 -8.46
N LYS A 127 -13.84 -9.75 -8.36
CA LYS A 127 -14.06 -11.12 -7.84
C LYS A 127 -13.58 -12.18 -8.82
N SER A 128 -13.77 -12.02 -10.12
CA SER A 128 -13.28 -12.98 -11.12
C SER A 128 -11.75 -12.99 -11.23
N SER A 129 -11.09 -11.87 -10.93
CA SER A 129 -9.62 -11.75 -10.90
C SER A 129 -8.95 -12.29 -9.63
N SER A 130 -9.71 -12.69 -8.60
CA SER A 130 -9.19 -12.88 -7.22
C SER A 130 -8.45 -14.20 -6.95
N ILE A 131 -8.21 -15.03 -7.97
CA ILE A 131 -7.31 -16.19 -7.84
C ILE A 131 -5.88 -15.71 -8.03
N LEU A 132 -5.32 -15.06 -7.00
CA LEU A 132 -3.89 -14.77 -6.97
C LEU A 132 -3.18 -16.02 -6.45
N ASP A 133 -2.63 -16.79 -7.38
CA ASP A 133 -1.75 -17.93 -7.12
C ASP A 133 -0.57 -17.48 -6.23
N PRO A 134 -0.21 -18.21 -5.15
CA PRO A 134 1.00 -17.98 -4.37
C PRO A 134 2.26 -17.71 -5.20
N VAL A 135 2.37 -18.32 -6.39
CA VAL A 135 3.46 -18.11 -7.34
C VAL A 135 3.50 -16.68 -7.88
N LEU A 136 2.34 -16.08 -8.18
CA LEU A 136 2.27 -14.71 -8.68
C LEU A 136 2.77 -13.71 -7.62
N LEU A 137 2.52 -14.00 -6.34
CA LEU A 137 3.03 -13.19 -5.23
C LEU A 137 4.56 -13.28 -5.13
N GLN A 138 5.13 -14.48 -5.27
CA GLN A 138 6.59 -14.68 -5.28
C GLN A 138 7.25 -13.89 -6.43
N ILE A 139 6.63 -13.87 -7.60
CA ILE A 139 7.12 -13.11 -8.76
C ILE A 139 7.05 -11.60 -8.49
N GLN A 140 5.95 -11.10 -7.93
CA GLN A 140 5.84 -9.68 -7.56
C GLN A 140 6.87 -9.28 -6.50
N ASP A 141 7.12 -10.15 -5.51
CA ASP A 141 8.16 -9.96 -4.52
C ASP A 141 9.54 -9.87 -5.17
N LEU A 142 9.87 -10.79 -6.09
CA LEU A 142 11.13 -10.77 -6.83
C LEU A 142 11.31 -9.48 -7.65
N MET A 143 10.24 -8.99 -8.29
CA MET A 143 10.25 -7.73 -9.02
C MET A 143 10.46 -6.51 -8.10
N ALA A 144 9.83 -6.51 -6.92
CA ALA A 144 10.01 -5.46 -5.93
C ALA A 144 11.44 -5.45 -5.39
N TYR A 145 12.02 -6.62 -5.07
CA TYR A 145 13.43 -6.75 -4.66
C TYR A 145 14.38 -6.23 -5.74
N SER A 146 14.11 -6.54 -7.01
CA SER A 146 14.92 -6.06 -8.13
C SER A 146 14.92 -4.53 -8.24
N THR A 147 13.77 -3.89 -8.01
CA THR A 147 13.63 -2.43 -8.04
C THR A 147 14.33 -1.78 -6.85
N ILE A 148 14.14 -2.33 -5.64
CA ILE A 148 14.80 -1.84 -4.42
C ILE A 148 16.31 -1.97 -4.57
N PHE A 149 16.79 -3.11 -5.07
CA PHE A 149 18.21 -3.34 -5.32
C PHE A 149 18.77 -2.32 -6.31
N ALA A 150 18.09 -2.06 -7.43
CA ALA A 150 18.54 -1.08 -8.42
C ALA A 150 18.64 0.35 -7.84
N VAL A 151 17.65 0.77 -7.04
CA VAL A 151 17.66 2.09 -6.38
C VAL A 151 18.79 2.18 -5.35
N ARG A 152 18.95 1.13 -4.53
CA ARG A 152 19.96 1.06 -3.46
C ARG A 152 21.37 0.96 -4.01
N PHE A 153 21.55 0.26 -5.12
CA PHE A 153 22.81 0.19 -5.87
C PHE A 153 23.18 1.55 -6.49
N LYS A 154 22.22 2.25 -7.12
CA LYS A 154 22.44 3.63 -7.61
C LYS A 154 22.83 4.58 -6.49
N PHE A 155 22.18 4.48 -5.33
CA PHE A 155 22.49 5.28 -4.14
C PHE A 155 23.91 4.97 -3.62
N PHE A 156 24.27 3.70 -3.51
CA PHE A 156 25.59 3.26 -3.09
C PHE A 156 26.70 3.73 -4.05
N ARG A 157 26.48 3.66 -5.37
CA ARG A 157 27.42 4.21 -6.37
C ARG A 157 27.62 5.71 -6.18
N ARG A 158 26.56 6.46 -5.86
CA ARG A 158 26.63 7.92 -5.65
C ARG A 158 27.42 8.29 -4.39
N GLN A 159 27.23 7.57 -3.28
CA GLN A 159 27.98 7.82 -2.05
C GLN A 159 29.47 7.47 -2.18
N ASN A 160 29.81 6.35 -2.82
CA ASN A 160 31.21 5.99 -3.02
C ASN A 160 31.93 6.94 -3.98
N LEU A 161 31.23 7.43 -5.02
CA LEU A 161 31.80 8.41 -5.94
C LEU A 161 32.04 9.77 -5.25
N SER A 162 31.16 10.21 -4.35
CA SER A 162 31.37 11.46 -3.58
C SER A 162 32.49 11.34 -2.54
N LEU A 163 32.65 10.16 -1.92
CA LEU A 163 33.74 9.88 -1.01
C LEU A 163 35.10 9.88 -1.74
N LEU A 164 35.15 9.26 -2.91
CA LEU A 164 36.34 9.25 -3.77
C LEU A 164 36.72 10.66 -4.23
N TYR A 165 35.75 11.46 -4.68
CA TYR A 165 36.00 12.86 -5.05
C TYR A 165 36.52 13.70 -3.88
N ARG A 166 35.95 13.53 -2.68
CA ARG A 166 36.44 14.21 -1.47
C ARG A 166 37.87 13.80 -1.11
N PHE A 167 38.19 12.52 -1.23
CA PHE A 167 39.53 11.99 -0.95
C PHE A 167 40.57 12.53 -1.94
N VAL A 168 40.25 12.49 -3.24
CA VAL A 168 41.11 13.05 -4.30
C VAL A 168 41.32 14.55 -4.08
N PHE A 169 40.26 15.31 -3.77
CA PHE A 169 40.36 16.75 -3.53
C PHE A 169 41.18 17.08 -2.27
N ALA A 170 41.08 16.25 -1.21
CA ALA A 170 41.90 16.38 -0.02
C ALA A 170 43.39 16.12 -0.31
N CYS A 171 43.70 15.08 -1.09
CA CYS A 171 45.07 14.76 -1.52
C CYS A 171 45.68 15.90 -2.36
N VAL A 172 44.92 16.42 -3.34
CA VAL A 172 45.37 17.56 -4.17
C VAL A 172 45.65 18.79 -3.31
N LYS A 173 44.78 19.13 -2.35
CA LYS A 173 45.03 20.22 -1.40
C LYS A 173 46.28 20.01 -0.56
N LEU A 174 46.56 18.78 -0.13
CA LEU A 174 47.73 18.46 0.68
C LEU A 174 49.04 18.68 -0.13
N VAL A 175 49.07 18.20 -1.36
CA VAL A 175 50.21 18.34 -2.28
C VAL A 175 50.47 19.81 -2.66
N LEU A 176 49.41 20.59 -2.87
CA LEU A 176 49.54 22.02 -3.16
C LEU A 176 50.05 22.81 -1.94
N ARG A 177 49.66 22.42 -0.72
CA ARG A 177 50.14 23.05 0.53
C ARG A 177 51.62 22.79 0.79
N THR A 178 52.13 21.61 0.45
CA THR A 178 53.55 21.27 0.62
C THR A 178 54.47 21.98 -0.38
N ARG A 179 53.93 22.52 -1.49
CA ARG A 179 54.71 23.31 -2.45
C ARG A 179 54.86 24.79 -2.07
N THR A 180 54.00 25.31 -1.20
CA THR A 180 54.05 26.73 -0.77
C THR A 180 55.00 26.99 0.41
N ILE A 181 55.64 25.95 0.97
CA ILE A 181 56.55 26.04 2.13
C ILE A 181 58.02 25.77 1.69
N ALA A 182 58.27 25.59 0.39
CA ALA A 182 59.58 25.28 -0.18
C ALA A 182 60.17 26.43 -1.04
N GLU A 183 59.63 27.64 -0.91
CA GLU A 183 60.19 28.91 -1.41
C GLU A 183 60.43 29.86 -0.22
#